data_AF-A0A950XHT5-F1
#
_entry.id   AF-A0A950XHT5-F1
#
_cell.length_a   1.000
_cell.length_b   1.000
_cell.length_c   1.000
_cell.angle_alpha   90.00
_cell.angle_beta   90.00
_cell.angle_gamma   90.00
#
_symmetry.space_group_name_H-M   'P 1'
#
loop_
_entity.id
_entity.type
_entity.pdbx_description
1 polymer ?
#
loop_
_entity_poly.entity_id
_entity_poly.type
_entity_poly.pdbx_seq_one_letter_code
_entity_poly.pdbx_strand_id
1 'polypeptide(L)'
;MKIGVVAPVTAGVTGEPEWMASFARHLEACGFESIVAVEHTVLVTNYDSVYPYDSSGRVGLSADCPVPDPLDLLAFLAGHT
;
A
#
# COMPACT_ATOMS: atom_id res chain seq x y z
N MET A 1 -14.31 -8.34 -17.55
CA MET A 1 -13.13 -7.48 -17.29
C MET A 1 -12.76 -7.66 -15.82
N LYS A 2 -11.49 -7.82 -15.47
CA LYS A 2 -11.02 -7.95 -14.08
C LYS A 2 -10.45 -6.60 -13.62
N ILE A 3 -10.80 -6.16 -12.42
CA ILE A 3 -10.35 -4.88 -11.85
C ILE A 3 -9.69 -5.17 -10.50
N GLY A 4 -8.42 -4.78 -10.37
CA GLY A 4 -7.68 -4.84 -9.12
C GLY A 4 -7.56 -3.47 -8.46
N VAL A 5 -7.21 -3.46 -7.18
CA VAL A 5 -7.05 -2.25 -6.36
C VAL A 5 -5.65 -2.22 -5.74
N VAL A 6 -4.93 -1.11 -5.90
CA VAL A 6 -3.67 -0.88 -5.20
C VAL A 6 -3.98 -0.51 -3.74
N ALA A 7 -3.29 -1.15 -2.78
CA ALA A 7 -3.43 -0.85 -1.37
C ALA A 7 -3.17 0.66 -1.11
N PRO A 8 -3.93 1.30 -0.20
CA PRO A 8 -3.89 2.75 0.00
C PRO A 8 -2.71 3.19 0.86
N VAL A 9 -1.49 2.89 0.41
CA VAL A 9 -0.23 3.12 1.15
C VAL A 9 -0.08 4.58 1.59
N THR A 10 -0.37 5.54 0.71
CA THR A 10 -0.20 6.97 0.99
C THR A 10 -1.23 7.51 1.98
N ALA A 11 -2.26 6.73 2.32
CA ALA A 11 -3.19 7.06 3.39
C ALA A 11 -2.66 6.70 4.79
N GLY A 12 -1.51 6.02 4.88
CA GLY A 12 -0.87 5.67 6.15
C GLY A 12 -1.59 4.59 6.97
N VAL A 13 -2.56 3.90 6.37
CA VAL A 13 -3.41 2.88 7.04
C VAL A 13 -2.96 1.44 6.76
N THR A 14 -1.97 1.24 5.88
CA THR A 14 -1.51 -0.09 5.48
C THR A 14 -0.85 -0.88 6.61
N GLY A 15 -0.39 -0.20 7.66
CA GLY A 15 0.11 -0.84 8.88
C GLY A 15 -0.97 -1.24 9.89
N GLU A 16 -2.23 -0.87 9.68
CA GLU A 16 -3.33 -1.12 10.61
C GLU A 16 -4.07 -2.41 10.22
N PRO A 17 -3.87 -3.55 10.93
CA PRO A 17 -4.32 -4.86 10.45
C PRO A 17 -5.86 -4.97 10.36
N GLU A 18 -6.57 -4.43 11.37
CA GLU A 18 -8.04 -4.46 11.39
C GLU A 18 -8.64 -3.63 10.26
N TRP A 19 -8.04 -2.47 9.96
CA TRP A 19 -8.46 -1.61 8.87
C TRP A 19 -8.27 -2.31 7.53
N MET A 20 -7.08 -2.88 7.30
CA MET A 20 -6.74 -3.59 6.06
C MET A 20 -7.61 -4.84 5.85
N ALA A 21 -7.91 -5.60 6.91
CA ALA A 21 -8.82 -6.75 6.83
C ALA A 21 -10.25 -6.31 6.47
N SER A 22 -10.75 -5.22 7.07
CA SER A 22 -12.06 -4.67 6.72
C SER A 22 -12.11 -4.15 5.28
N PHE A 23 -11.04 -3.50 4.83
CA PHE A 23 -10.91 -3.02 3.46
C PHE A 23 -10.91 -4.18 2.46
N ALA A 24 -10.14 -5.23 2.70
CA ALA A 24 -10.07 -6.39 1.80
C ALA A 24 -11.42 -7.10 1.64
N ARG A 25 -12.13 -7.34 2.76
CA ARG A 25 -13.50 -7.91 2.71
C ARG A 25 -14.48 -7.01 1.96
N HIS A 26 -14.35 -5.69 2.10
CA HIS A 26 -15.19 -4.75 1.38
C HIS A 26 -14.92 -4.80 -0.14
N LEU A 27 -13.65 -4.88 -0.55
CA LEU A 27 -13.28 -5.02 -1.95
C LEU A 27 -13.83 -6.32 -2.56
N GLU A 28 -13.71 -7.43 -1.84
CA GLU A 28 -14.27 -8.71 -2.27
C GLU A 28 -15.80 -8.65 -2.41
N ALA A 29 -16.51 -8.07 -1.43
CA ALA A 29 -17.95 -7.89 -1.49
C ALA A 29 -18.38 -6.98 -2.67
N CYS A 30 -17.53 -6.03 -3.07
CA CYS A 30 -17.75 -5.20 -4.26
C CYS A 30 -17.39 -5.89 -5.58
N GLY A 31 -16.80 -7.08 -5.55
CA GLY A 31 -16.42 -7.86 -6.72
C GLY A 31 -15.09 -7.46 -7.37
N PHE A 32 -14.20 -6.77 -6.63
CA PHE A 32 -12.83 -6.54 -7.09
C PHE A 32 -12.04 -7.85 -7.09
N GLU A 33 -11.18 -8.02 -8.09
CA GLU A 33 -10.54 -9.31 -8.35
C GLU A 33 -9.24 -9.52 -7.58
N SER A 34 -8.53 -8.43 -7.26
CA SER A 34 -7.23 -8.51 -6.61
C SER A 34 -6.90 -7.25 -5.83
N ILE A 35 -6.05 -7.42 -4.81
CA ILE A 35 -5.36 -6.34 -4.10
C ILE A 35 -3.89 -6.41 -4.49
N VAL A 36 -3.32 -5.26 -4.85
CA VAL A 36 -1.90 -5.12 -5.15
C VAL A 36 -1.24 -4.38 -4.00
N ALA A 37 -0.35 -5.06 -3.29
CA ALA A 37 0.51 -4.44 -2.28
C ALA A 37 1.74 -3.78 -2.93
N VAL A 38 2.23 -2.71 -2.32
CA VAL A 38 3.48 -2.05 -2.72
C VAL A 38 4.58 -2.41 -1.73
N GLU A 39 5.83 -2.17 -2.11
CA GLU A 39 6.99 -2.39 -1.25
C GLU A 39 7.95 -1.20 -1.31
N HIS A 40 8.50 -0.85 -0.15
CA HIS A 40 9.70 -0.04 -0.02
C HIS A 40 10.56 -0.57 1.13
N THR A 41 11.43 -1.56 0.88
CA THR A 41 12.35 -2.10 1.90
C THR A 41 13.25 -1.03 2.51
N VAL A 42 13.62 -0.03 1.70
CA VAL A 42 14.36 1.17 2.13
C VAL A 42 13.76 2.38 1.43
N LEU A 43 13.42 3.40 2.22
CA LEU A 43 13.03 4.72 1.72
C LEU A 43 14.13 5.72 2.06
N VAL A 44 14.79 6.25 1.04
CA VAL A 44 15.80 7.30 1.22
C VAL A 44 15.08 8.63 1.44
N THR A 45 15.22 9.19 2.64
CA THR A 45 14.51 10.43 3.05
C THR A 45 15.37 11.69 2.88
N ASN A 46 16.68 11.53 2.74
CA ASN A 46 17.61 12.61 2.50
C ASN A 46 18.49 12.31 1.28
N TYR A 47 18.34 13.11 0.22
CA TYR A 47 19.05 12.94 -1.05
C TYR A 47 19.06 14.24 -1.86
N ASP A 48 20.11 14.46 -2.66
CA ASP A 48 20.23 15.65 -3.53
C ASP A 48 19.55 15.48 -4.89
N SER A 49 19.31 14.24 -5.30
CA SER A 49 18.64 13.93 -6.57
C SER A 49 17.20 14.47 -6.60
N VAL A 50 16.72 14.90 -7.77
CA VAL A 50 15.34 15.37 -7.96
C VAL A 50 14.49 14.24 -8.53
N TYR A 51 13.39 13.91 -7.87
CA TYR A 51 12.43 12.91 -8.35
C TYR A 51 11.65 13.49 -9.54
N PRO A 52 11.75 12.90 -10.75
CA PRO A 52 11.27 13.55 -11.97
C PRO A 52 9.75 13.44 -12.17
N TYR A 53 9.07 12.62 -11.37
CA TYR A 53 7.65 12.31 -11.55
C TYR A 53 6.71 13.07 -10.60
N ASP A 54 7.27 13.88 -9.69
CA ASP A 54 6.49 14.72 -8.78
C ASP A 54 7.01 16.16 -8.82
N SER A 55 6.09 17.13 -8.84
CA SER A 55 6.41 18.56 -8.90
C SER A 55 7.21 19.06 -7.69
N SER A 56 7.11 18.39 -6.53
CA SER A 56 7.90 18.67 -5.34
C SER A 56 9.37 18.23 -5.48
N GLY A 57 9.68 17.43 -6.50
CA GLY A 57 10.99 16.78 -6.65
C GLY A 57 11.24 15.68 -5.63
N ARG A 58 10.23 15.28 -4.84
CA ARG A 58 10.33 14.27 -3.79
C ARG A 58 9.36 13.11 -4.01
N VAL A 59 9.69 11.95 -3.46
CA VAL A 59 8.76 10.81 -3.44
C VAL A 59 7.55 11.20 -2.60
N GLY A 60 6.34 10.98 -3.12
CA GLY A 60 5.07 11.30 -2.45
C GLY A 60 4.69 10.37 -1.29
N LEU A 61 5.68 9.76 -0.64
CA LEU A 61 5.51 8.85 0.50
C LEU A 61 6.23 9.45 1.70
N SER A 62 5.50 9.64 2.80
CA SER A 62 6.10 10.14 4.03
C SER A 62 7.13 9.16 4.59
N ALA A 63 8.18 9.70 5.22
CA ALA A 63 9.27 8.93 5.82
C ALA A 63 8.80 7.94 6.91
N ASP A 64 7.73 8.30 7.60
CA ASP A 64 7.11 7.56 8.70
C ASP A 64 5.88 6.74 8.24
N CYS A 65 5.62 6.66 6.93
CA CYS A 65 4.49 5.91 6.42
C CYS A 65 4.67 4.40 6.71
N PRO A 66 3.70 3.73 7.35
CA PRO A 66 3.80 2.30 7.61
C PRO A 66 3.59 1.49 6.34
N VAL A 67 4.68 0.92 5.82
CA VAL A 67 4.67 0.01 4.66
C VAL A 67 5.05 -1.39 5.15
N PRO A 68 4.07 -2.26 5.46
CA PRO A 68 4.37 -3.63 5.85
C PRO A 68 5.00 -4.42 4.69
N ASP A 69 5.68 -5.51 5.03
CA ASP A 69 6.14 -6.47 4.01
C ASP A 69 4.92 -6.96 3.19
N PRO A 70 5.01 -6.92 1.84
CA PRO A 70 3.86 -7.23 1.00
C PRO A 70 3.43 -8.71 1.12
N LEU A 71 4.34 -9.64 1.37
CA LEU A 71 3.99 -11.05 1.52
C LEU A 71 3.30 -11.30 2.86
N ASP A 72 3.78 -10.69 3.94
CA ASP A 72 3.12 -10.77 5.25
C ASP A 72 1.72 -10.14 5.20
N LEU A 73 1.59 -8.96 4.60
CA LEU A 73 0.29 -8.30 4.44
C LEU A 73 -0.67 -9.15 3.62
N LEU A 74 -0.25 -9.64 2.46
CA LEU A 74 -1.12 -10.45 1.58
C LEU A 74 -1.49 -11.79 2.22
N ALA A 75 -0.56 -12.44 2.92
CA ALA A 75 -0.83 -13.67 3.66
C ALA A 75 -1.84 -13.43 4.79
N PHE A 76 -1.70 -12.34 5.54
CA PHE A 76 -2.65 -11.94 6.57
C PHE A 76 -4.05 -11.69 5.97
N LEU A 77 -4.13 -10.93 4.88
CA LEU A 77 -5.41 -10.62 4.22
C LEU A 77 -6.07 -11.87 3.65
N ALA A 78 -5.32 -12.78 3.05
CA ALA A 78 -5.84 -14.05 2.54
C ALA A 78 -6.44 -14.95 3.64
N GLY A 79 -6.02 -14.78 4.90
CA GLY A 79 -6.64 -15.46 6.05
C GLY A 79 -7.94 -14.81 6.55
N HIS A 80 -8.30 -13.63 6.02
CA HIS A 80 -9.43 -12.80 6.48
C HIS A 80 -10.51 -12.55 5.40
N THR A 81 -10.30 -13.08 4.20
CA THR A 81 -11.22 -13.04 3.04
C THR A 81 -11.53 -14.47 2.61
#